data_AF-A0A349K1S7-F1
#
_entry.id   AF-A0A349K1S7-F1
#
_cell.length_a   1.000
_cell.length_b   1.000
_cell.length_c   1.000
_cell.angle_alpha   90.00
_cell.angle_beta   90.00
_cell.angle_gamma   90.00
#
_symmetry.space_group_name_H-M   'P 1'
#
loop_
_entity.id
_entity.type
_entity.pdbx_description
1 polymer ?
#
loop_
_entity_poly.entity_id
_entity_poly.type
_entity_poly.pdbx_seq_one_letter_code
_entity_poly.pdbx_strand_id
1 'polypeptide(L)'
;PLALITANKNVRAQPLDGSAPIPGPHYLGASISRGNERNDTTAEATSRMIVVSNSDFLQPRSRHREHIDFLRNTSNWLIGREELIGIGPKPVKYYKLLLPSRKVSFVNKLNLFFIPGAFILAALFIWNTRRV
;
A
#
# COMPACT_ATOMS: atom_id res chain seq x y z
N PRO A 1 15.49 -11.77 1.33
CA PRO A 1 15.65 -10.72 0.30
C PRO A 1 14.29 -10.50 -0.39
N LEU A 2 13.57 -9.45 0.01
CA LEU A 2 12.30 -9.07 -0.63
C LEU A 2 12.64 -8.43 -1.96
N ALA A 3 12.40 -9.14 -3.06
CA ALA A 3 12.47 -8.55 -4.39
C ALA A 3 11.43 -7.41 -4.44
N LEU A 4 11.90 -6.17 -4.55
CA LEU A 4 11.04 -5.08 -5.00
C LEU A 4 10.58 -5.50 -6.40
N ILE A 5 9.33 -5.95 -6.53
CA ILE A 5 8.67 -5.99 -7.83
C ILE A 5 8.48 -4.52 -8.21
N THR A 6 9.50 -3.93 -8.83
CA THR A 6 9.35 -2.70 -9.60
C THR A 6 8.42 -3.08 -10.75
N ALA A 7 7.12 -2.86 -10.56
CA ALA A 7 6.17 -2.90 -11.65
C ALA A 7 6.65 -1.86 -12.68
N ASN A 8 7.18 -2.36 -13.80
CA ASN A 8 7.60 -1.52 -14.89
C ASN A 8 6.36 -0.79 -15.42
N LYS A 9 6.35 0.53 -15.32
CA LYS A 9 5.23 1.40 -15.74
C LYS A 9 4.84 1.24 -17.22
N ASN A 10 5.68 0.59 -18.03
CA ASN A 10 5.43 0.32 -19.44
C ASN A 10 4.82 -1.08 -19.69
N VAL A 11 4.64 -1.91 -18.66
CA VAL A 11 3.96 -3.20 -18.79
C VAL A 11 2.46 -2.95 -18.74
N ARG A 12 1.82 -2.97 -19.91
CA ARG A 12 0.37 -3.02 -20.01
C ARG A 12 -0.09 -4.41 -19.60
N ALA A 13 -1.14 -4.50 -18.80
CA ALA A 13 -1.82 -5.75 -18.54
C ALA A 13 -2.29 -6.33 -19.89
N GLN A 14 -1.64 -7.40 -20.33
CA GLN A 14 -2.06 -8.17 -21.49
C GLN A 14 -2.83 -9.38 -20.98
N PRO A 15 -3.98 -9.69 -21.60
CA PRO A 15 -4.65 -10.97 -21.41
C PRO A 15 -3.67 -12.13 -21.60
N LEU A 16 -3.76 -13.14 -20.74
CA LEU A 16 -2.89 -14.34 -20.79
C LEU A 16 -3.10 -15.15 -22.08
N ASP A 17 -4.24 -14.98 -22.74
CA ASP A 17 -4.60 -15.60 -24.01
C ASP A 17 -4.06 -14.84 -25.25
N GLY A 18 -3.34 -13.74 -25.05
CA GLY A 18 -2.79 -12.91 -26.14
C GLY A 18 -3.84 -12.06 -26.87
N SER A 19 -5.07 -12.01 -26.38
CA SER A 19 -6.13 -11.19 -26.96
C SER A 19 -5.89 -9.68 -26.74
N ALA A 20 -6.56 -8.86 -27.55
CA ALA A 20 -6.48 -7.41 -27.41
C ALA A 20 -7.02 -6.97 -26.04
N PRO A 21 -6.40 -5.98 -25.36
CA PRO A 21 -6.87 -5.51 -24.07
C PRO A 21 -8.30 -5.01 -24.14
N ILE A 22 -9.16 -5.53 -23.26
CA ILE A 22 -10.55 -5.11 -23.16
C ILE A 22 -10.57 -3.73 -22.47
N PRO A 23 -11.23 -2.69 -23.04
CA PRO A 23 -11.40 -1.42 -22.36
C PRO A 23 -12.33 -1.58 -21.14
N GLY A 24 -12.04 -0.83 -20.05
CA GLY A 24 -12.67 -1.02 -18.73
C GLY A 24 -14.14 -0.59 -18.63
N PRO A 25 -14.79 -0.76 -17.45
CA PRO A 25 -14.26 -1.20 -16.15
C PRO A 25 -14.19 -2.73 -15.95
N HIS A 26 -13.19 -3.20 -15.21
CA HIS A 26 -13.05 -4.63 -14.85
C HIS A 26 -13.48 -4.84 -13.41
N TYR A 27 -14.49 -5.68 -13.20
CA TYR A 27 -14.97 -6.03 -11.87
C TYR A 27 -14.17 -7.21 -11.33
N LEU A 28 -13.45 -7.00 -10.23
CA LEU A 28 -12.62 -8.04 -9.60
C LEU A 28 -13.37 -8.82 -8.52
N GLY A 29 -14.55 -8.35 -8.14
CA GLY A 29 -15.43 -9.02 -7.19
C GLY A 29 -16.81 -8.37 -7.15
N ALA A 30 -17.75 -9.09 -6.56
CA ALA A 30 -19.13 -8.66 -6.39
C ALA A 30 -19.66 -9.18 -5.05
N SER A 31 -20.52 -8.39 -4.40
CA SER A 31 -21.28 -8.78 -3.22
C SER A 31 -22.76 -8.84 -3.58
N ILE A 32 -23.44 -9.89 -3.11
CA ILE A 32 -24.84 -10.15 -3.37
C ILE A 32 -25.52 -10.34 -2.02
N SER A 33 -26.60 -9.62 -1.79
CA SER A 33 -27.52 -9.87 -0.68
C SER A 33 -28.91 -10.19 -1.21
N ARG A 34 -29.52 -11.21 -0.62
CA ARG A 34 -30.86 -11.68 -0.95
C ARG A 34 -31.73 -11.64 0.29
N GLY A 35 -32.64 -10.68 0.33
CA GLY A 35 -33.50 -10.43 1.48
C GLY A 35 -33.61 -8.93 1.73
N ASN A 36 -34.46 -8.56 2.70
CA ASN A 36 -34.57 -7.17 3.12
C ASN A 36 -33.63 -6.93 4.32
N GLU A 37 -32.36 -6.61 4.03
CA GLU A 37 -31.34 -6.32 5.05
C GLU A 37 -31.65 -5.09 5.90
N ARG A 38 -32.55 -4.22 5.45
CA ARG A 38 -32.94 -2.99 6.16
C ARG A 38 -34.06 -3.19 7.17
N ASN A 39 -34.70 -4.37 7.19
CA ASN A 39 -35.80 -4.65 8.11
C ASN A 39 -35.34 -5.62 9.20
N ASP A 40 -35.43 -5.19 10.45
CA ASP A 40 -34.93 -5.92 11.63
C ASP A 40 -35.56 -7.31 11.76
N THR A 41 -36.80 -7.48 11.28
CA THR A 41 -37.52 -8.77 11.30
C THR A 41 -37.09 -9.74 10.20
N THR A 42 -36.39 -9.27 9.15
CA THR A 42 -35.95 -10.09 8.00
C THR A 42 -34.42 -10.13 7.87
N ALA A 43 -33.70 -9.38 8.70
CA ALA A 43 -32.25 -9.31 8.69
C ALA A 43 -31.61 -10.70 8.90
N GLU A 44 -32.12 -11.48 9.87
CA GLU A 44 -31.63 -12.85 10.14
C GLU A 44 -31.91 -13.84 9.00
N ALA A 45 -32.92 -13.58 8.18
CA ALA A 45 -33.31 -14.44 7.05
C ALA A 45 -32.63 -14.04 5.73
N THR A 46 -31.70 -13.08 5.75
CA THR A 46 -31.02 -12.61 4.54
C THR A 46 -29.84 -13.51 4.20
N SER A 47 -29.77 -13.95 2.95
CA SER A 47 -28.63 -14.71 2.42
C SER A 47 -27.63 -13.78 1.75
N ARG A 48 -26.34 -13.97 2.05
CA ARG A 48 -25.24 -13.16 1.52
C ARG A 48 -24.24 -14.02 0.77
N MET A 49 -23.69 -13.47 -0.30
CA MET A 49 -22.67 -14.10 -1.12
C MET A 49 -21.64 -13.06 -1.57
N ILE A 50 -20.37 -13.45 -1.56
CA ILE A 50 -19.27 -12.65 -2.11
C ILE A 50 -18.55 -13.50 -3.16
N VAL A 51 -18.32 -12.91 -4.33
CA VAL A 51 -17.55 -13.50 -5.42
C VAL A 51 -16.28 -12.68 -5.61
N VAL A 52 -15.12 -13.34 -5.63
CA VAL A 52 -13.82 -12.71 -5.85
C VAL A 52 -13.11 -13.45 -6.98
N SER A 53 -12.56 -12.69 -7.93
CA SER A 53 -11.91 -13.21 -9.14
C SER A 53 -10.56 -13.90 -8.91
N ASN A 54 -9.91 -13.66 -7.77
CA ASN A 54 -8.60 -14.22 -7.45
C ASN A 54 -8.65 -14.95 -6.11
N SER A 55 -8.06 -16.14 -6.02
CA SER A 55 -7.95 -16.95 -4.80
C SER A 55 -6.62 -16.79 -4.04
N ASP A 56 -5.65 -16.04 -4.59
CA ASP A 56 -4.31 -15.86 -4.00
C ASP A 56 -4.36 -15.31 -2.56
N PHE A 57 -5.39 -14.55 -2.20
CA PHE A 57 -5.57 -14.02 -0.86
C PHE A 57 -5.83 -15.11 0.21
N LEU A 58 -6.22 -16.32 -0.20
CA LEU A 58 -6.42 -17.49 0.68
C LEU A 58 -5.14 -18.30 0.89
N GLN A 59 -4.09 -18.06 0.12
CA GLN A 59 -2.87 -18.86 0.19
C GLN A 59 -2.12 -18.63 1.51
N PRO A 60 -1.63 -19.68 2.21
CA PRO A 60 -0.88 -19.55 3.46
C PRO A 60 0.38 -18.67 3.35
N ARG A 61 0.97 -18.62 2.15
CA ARG A 61 2.15 -17.79 1.83
C ARG A 61 1.82 -16.31 1.64
N SER A 62 0.56 -15.95 1.34
CA SER A 62 0.15 -14.57 1.09
C SER A 62 -0.32 -13.85 2.36
N ARG A 63 0.36 -14.10 3.51
CA ARG A 63 0.11 -13.51 4.85
C ARG A 63 0.42 -12.00 4.91
N HIS A 64 0.08 -11.27 3.86
CA HIS A 64 -0.14 -9.84 3.89
C HIS A 64 -1.29 -9.58 4.85
N ARG A 65 -1.10 -8.66 5.80
CA ARG A 65 -2.11 -8.32 6.81
C ARG A 65 -3.41 -7.87 6.15
N GLU A 66 -3.28 -7.21 5.00
CA GLU A 66 -4.36 -6.70 4.18
C GLU A 66 -5.30 -7.80 3.66
N HIS A 67 -4.76 -8.96 3.24
CA HIS A 67 -5.55 -10.10 2.77
C HIS A 67 -6.32 -10.78 3.93
N ILE A 68 -5.67 -10.89 5.09
CA ILE A 68 -6.28 -11.46 6.29
C ILE A 68 -7.37 -10.55 6.83
N ASP A 69 -7.15 -9.24 6.85
CA ASP A 69 -8.16 -8.27 7.26
C ASP A 69 -9.35 -8.27 6.28
N PHE A 70 -9.10 -8.38 4.97
CA PHE A 70 -10.18 -8.57 3.98
C PHE A 70 -11.00 -9.82 4.28
N LEU A 71 -10.37 -10.99 4.39
CA LEU A 71 -11.06 -12.25 4.66
C LEU A 71 -11.84 -12.22 5.98
N ARG A 72 -11.25 -11.65 7.04
CA ARG A 72 -11.93 -11.48 8.35
C ARG A 72 -13.17 -10.62 8.22
N ASN A 73 -13.05 -9.46 7.56
CA ASN A 73 -14.14 -8.52 7.39
C ASN A 73 -15.25 -9.09 6.50
N THR A 74 -14.91 -9.76 5.40
CA THR A 74 -15.90 -10.42 4.53
C THR A 74 -16.59 -11.58 5.23
N SER A 75 -15.86 -12.36 6.03
CA SER A 75 -16.44 -13.45 6.81
C SER A 75 -17.42 -12.92 7.86
N ASN A 76 -17.04 -11.86 8.59
CA ASN A 76 -17.92 -11.21 9.57
C ASN A 76 -19.18 -10.66 8.91
N TRP A 77 -19.05 -10.06 7.72
CA TRP A 77 -20.20 -9.61 6.94
C TRP A 77 -21.12 -10.76 6.50
N LEU A 78 -20.55 -11.87 6.02
CA LEU A 78 -21.34 -13.04 5.57
C LEU A 78 -22.17 -13.67 6.70
N ILE A 79 -21.72 -13.58 7.95
CA ILE A 79 -22.40 -14.14 9.12
C ILE A 79 -23.24 -13.13 9.92
N GLY A 80 -23.49 -11.93 9.39
CA GLY A 80 -24.31 -10.92 10.07
C GLY A 80 -23.62 -10.16 11.20
N ARG A 81 -22.30 -10.29 11.36
CA ARG A 81 -21.52 -9.70 12.46
C ARG A 81 -20.83 -8.40 12.03
N GLU A 82 -21.61 -7.44 11.58
CA GLU A 82 -21.09 -6.17 11.03
C GLU A 82 -20.39 -5.30 12.06
N GLU A 83 -20.82 -5.36 13.33
CA GLU A 83 -20.17 -4.71 14.48
C GLU A 83 -18.69 -5.12 14.65
N LEU A 84 -18.30 -6.28 14.12
CA LEU A 84 -16.94 -6.83 14.19
C LEU A 84 -16.11 -6.55 12.92
N ILE A 85 -16.66 -5.79 11.97
CA ILE A 85 -15.96 -5.36 10.77
C ILE A 85 -15.13 -4.12 11.11
N GLY A 86 -13.82 -4.18 10.87
CA GLY A 86 -12.95 -3.06 11.19
C GLY A 86 -11.56 -3.18 10.58
N ILE A 87 -10.90 -2.04 10.45
CA ILE A 87 -9.51 -1.96 9.99
C ILE A 87 -8.65 -1.83 11.25
N GLY A 88 -7.81 -2.85 11.51
CA GLY A 88 -6.88 -2.82 12.62
C GLY A 88 -5.77 -1.78 12.44
N PRO A 89 -4.97 -1.49 13.49
CA PRO A 89 -3.85 -0.56 13.40
C PRO A 89 -2.84 -1.03 12.35
N LYS A 90 -2.59 -0.18 11.35
CA LYS A 90 -1.61 -0.45 10.28
C LYS A 90 -0.21 -0.16 10.83
N PRO A 91 0.70 -1.16 10.91
CA PRO A 91 2.06 -0.89 11.35
C PRO A 91 2.77 0.02 10.36
N VAL A 92 3.54 0.98 10.87
CA VAL A 92 4.36 1.88 10.04
C VAL A 92 5.39 1.04 9.29
N LYS A 93 5.21 0.90 7.97
CA LYS A 93 6.18 0.21 7.11
C LYS A 93 7.35 1.16 6.86
N TYR A 94 8.47 0.90 7.52
CA TYR A 94 9.73 1.55 7.19
C TYR A 94 10.26 0.98 5.88
N TYR A 95 10.05 1.70 4.79
CA TYR A 95 10.71 1.39 3.53
C TYR A 95 12.18 1.79 3.65
N LYS A 96 13.07 0.81 3.72
CA LYS A 96 14.50 1.07 3.52
C LYS A 96 14.67 1.49 2.07
N LEU A 97 14.82 2.79 1.84
CA LEU A 97 15.24 3.31 0.54
C LEU A 97 16.55 2.62 0.19
N LEU A 98 16.52 1.71 -0.79
CA LEU A 98 17.69 1.09 -1.37
C LEU A 98 18.42 2.15 -2.20
N LEU A 99 19.07 3.09 -1.52
CA LEU A 99 19.88 4.10 -2.16
C LEU A 99 21.10 3.38 -2.77
N PRO A 100 21.27 3.42 -4.10
CA PRO A 100 22.47 2.87 -4.72
C PRO A 100 23.70 3.56 -4.11
N SER A 101 24.76 2.81 -3.81
CA SER A 101 25.91 3.27 -3.01
C SER A 101 26.53 4.58 -3.49
N ARG A 102 26.43 4.88 -4.80
CA ARG A 102 26.88 6.13 -5.41
C ARG A 102 26.11 7.37 -4.91
N LYS A 103 24.81 7.26 -4.62
CA LYS A 103 23.99 8.36 -4.06
C LYS A 103 24.24 8.56 -2.56
N VAL A 104 24.50 7.48 -1.82
CA VAL A 104 24.84 7.56 -0.38
C VAL A 104 26.16 8.29 -0.18
N SER A 105 27.18 8.01 -1.02
CA SER A 105 28.47 8.69 -0.93
C SER A 105 28.38 10.19 -1.25
N PHE A 106 27.55 10.59 -2.22
CA PHE A 106 27.32 12.01 -2.53
C PHE A 106 26.64 12.75 -1.38
N VAL A 107 25.57 12.19 -0.82
CA VAL A 107 24.87 12.79 0.33
C VAL A 107 25.79 12.88 1.55
N ASN A 108 26.60 11.84 1.80
CA ASN A 108 27.55 11.85 2.91
C ASN A 108 28.65 12.90 2.73
N LYS A 109 29.21 13.03 1.52
CA LYS A 109 30.22 14.07 1.23
C LYS A 109 29.62 15.48 1.31
N LEU A 110 28.40 15.66 0.81
CA LEU A 110 27.69 16.93 0.91
C LEU A 110 27.46 17.29 2.38
N ASN A 111 26.97 16.37 3.20
CA ASN A 111 26.79 16.62 4.63
C ASN A 111 28.12 16.93 5.35
N LEU A 112 29.18 16.17 5.05
CA LEU A 112 30.48 16.28 5.71
C LEU A 112 31.24 17.56 5.36
N PHE A 113 31.13 18.07 4.13
CA PHE A 113 31.86 19.26 3.70
C PHE A 113 31.00 20.53 3.70
N PHE A 114 29.72 20.43 3.34
CA PHE A 114 28.89 21.61 3.13
C PHE A 114 28.43 22.24 4.45
N ILE A 115 28.09 21.44 5.47
CA ILE A 115 27.70 21.99 6.78
C ILE A 115 28.87 22.71 7.45
N PRO A 116 30.06 22.09 7.63
CA PRO A 116 31.18 22.79 8.25
C PRO A 116 31.67 23.97 7.40
N GLY A 117 31.68 23.83 6.06
CA GLY A 117 32.06 24.90 5.15
C GLY A 117 31.16 26.13 5.27
N ALA A 118 29.84 25.94 5.38
CA ALA A 118 28.90 27.03 5.57
C ALA A 118 29.14 27.81 6.87
N PHE A 119 29.48 27.11 7.96
CA PHE A 119 29.83 27.78 9.23
C PHE A 119 31.11 28.61 9.13
N ILE A 120 32.16 28.09 8.46
CA ILE A 120 33.41 28.84 8.25
C ILE A 120 33.17 30.08 7.39
N LEU A 121 32.38 29.95 6.31
CA LEU A 121 32.03 31.09 5.46
C LEU A 121 31.22 32.14 6.21
N ALA A 122 30.25 31.73 7.02
CA ALA A 122 29.50 32.66 7.87
C ALA A 122 30.40 33.36 8.89
N ALA A 123 31.34 32.64 9.52
CA ALA A 123 32.29 33.22 10.46
C ALA A 123 33.23 34.23 9.79
N LEU A 124 33.77 33.90 8.62
CA LEU A 124 34.61 34.80 7.82
C LEU A 124 33.84 36.03 7.34
N PHE A 125 32.58 35.85 6.93
CA PHE A 125 31.71 36.94 6.52
C PHE A 125 31.46 37.93 7.66
N ILE A 126 31.09 37.43 8.85
CA ILE A 126 30.89 38.26 10.05
C ILE A 126 32.20 38.97 10.43
N TRP A 127 33.33 38.27 10.38
CA TRP A 127 34.63 38.87 10.68
C TRP A 127 34.96 40.01 9.72
N ASN A 128 34.70 39.83 8.43
CA ASN A 128 34.96 40.86 7.41
C ASN A 128 34.05 42.09 7.62
N THR A 129 32.76 41.88 7.90
CA THR A 129 31.83 42.99 8.21
C THR A 129 32.19 43.75 9.49
N ARG A 130 32.92 43.14 10.43
CA ARG A 130 33.44 43.84 11.62
C ARG A 130 34.73 44.61 11.39
N ARG A 131 35.45 44.33 10.30
CA ARG A 131 36.79 44.90 10.00
C ARG A 131 36.74 45.97 8.91
N VAL A 132 35.66 45.98 8.12
CA VAL A 132 35.26 47.08 7.22
C VAL A 132 34.47 48.10 8.03
#